data_AF-A0A0C3QTN8-F1
#
_entry.id   AF-A0A0C3QTN8-F1
#
_cell.length_a   1.000
_cell.length_b   1.000
_cell.length_c   1.000
_cell.angle_alpha   90.00
_cell.angle_beta   90.00
_cell.angle_gamma   90.00
#
_symmetry.space_group_name_H-M   'P 1'
#
loop_
_entity.id
_entity.type
_entity.pdbx_description
1 polymer ?
#
loop_
_entity_poly.entity_id
_entity_poly.type
_entity_poly.pdbx_seq_one_letter_code
_entity_poly.pdbx_strand_id
1 'polypeptide(L)'
;MRQAKHFPLAIDLPDPARTLYFPNLPGRGGAPDAVLDYGDHEGYKRLDDNDPRAVYWRGFVGTFIAEHLGLDIDKAWHISTWPEGYALWVKERNSSKPQIDSYLFGFGGRKRFRTPREFAFHAVWLYDDNYFAAGDEACQCTLHTGRPQEMINEEWIYGHERRRSSNSHGAAGRDQTPQAGGGDGGAERGIREGGIEGGSDDEHSPIVQPFIHWSRSKKYLLEATGGPTLNPQWRPPLLAAAIQNHQAPWATPSRHRPLELVWVSVDPLDSWIRGEETIRWWPALVHSKVPGQPPQTSKVALLGVNTHYIVNETRIHAWKTQPLPHNFLQRPLPWLGGQRMRSAEALNRFRPLPDCLDPLPDPFPRQYDLAILPYSIALRQAARIETQYNPFELVQQADGSFGYHGLYYGPERIQLGDLVRLRPNRQGFESRGLARRWLPASIGANSRPLFGLILHVGENERDGDLRFKARIFELQPFRGSNHPNGNDNLPDAPDGFRFREVTTSMSPAPNLPIEDIACRYDQDDAVLAPSSGGVEVTGPDATPGGIQATNWYRSREEGIRGAHSEALEFFYGAN
;
A
#
# COMPACT_ATOMS: atom_id res chain seq x y z
N MET A 1 34.16 -8.39 29.14
CA MET A 1 33.48 -7.27 28.48
C MET A 1 32.86 -7.77 27.17
N ARG A 2 31.54 -8.00 27.12
CA ARG A 2 30.85 -8.42 25.89
C ARG A 2 30.03 -7.24 25.37
N GLN A 3 30.19 -6.95 24.07
CA GLN A 3 29.61 -5.82 23.34
C GLN A 3 28.07 -5.80 23.46
N ALA A 4 27.54 -4.61 23.75
CA ALA A 4 26.12 -4.32 23.71
C ALA A 4 25.57 -4.61 22.30
N LYS A 5 24.40 -5.25 22.22
CA LYS A 5 23.67 -5.43 20.95
C LYS A 5 23.44 -4.04 20.35
N HIS A 6 23.93 -3.82 19.13
CA HIS A 6 23.71 -2.58 18.39
C HIS A 6 22.20 -2.31 18.24
N PHE A 7 21.73 -1.21 18.83
CA PHE A 7 20.43 -0.63 18.52
C PHE A 7 20.49 -0.08 17.08
N PRO A 8 19.53 -0.41 16.19
CA PRO A 8 19.69 -0.22 14.74
C PRO A 8 19.38 1.18 14.22
N LEU A 9 19.52 2.22 15.06
CA LEU A 9 19.53 3.61 14.62
C LEU A 9 20.70 4.27 15.34
N ALA A 10 21.63 4.87 14.58
CA ALA A 10 22.52 5.87 15.17
C ALA A 10 21.60 6.87 15.88
N ILE A 11 21.73 6.98 17.20
CA ILE A 11 20.93 7.92 17.98
C ILE A 11 21.49 9.29 17.63
N ASP A 12 20.98 9.88 16.55
CA ASP A 12 21.26 11.25 16.20
C ASP A 12 20.85 12.12 17.40
N LEU A 13 21.73 13.05 17.78
CA LEU A 13 21.39 14.03 18.79
C LEU A 13 20.09 14.74 18.37
N PRO A 14 19.18 15.02 19.31
CA PRO A 14 17.89 15.61 18.97
C PRO A 14 18.09 16.92 18.20
N ASP A 15 17.62 16.93 16.95
CA ASP A 15 17.56 18.14 16.12
C ASP A 15 16.50 19.07 16.75
N PRO A 16 16.86 20.30 17.16
CA PRO A 16 15.89 21.25 17.72
C PRO A 16 14.70 21.50 16.78
N ALA A 17 14.90 21.41 15.46
CA ALA A 17 13.83 21.56 14.47
C ALA A 17 12.86 20.36 14.43
N ARG A 18 13.19 19.25 15.08
CA ARG A 18 12.40 18.01 15.16
C ARG A 18 12.16 17.57 16.60
N THR A 19 12.08 18.55 17.49
CA THR A 19 11.80 18.35 18.89
C THR A 19 10.39 18.85 19.20
N LEU A 20 9.54 17.96 19.70
CA LEU A 20 8.18 18.24 20.14
C LEU A 20 8.17 18.55 21.63
N TYR A 21 7.39 19.56 22.03
CA TYR A 21 7.24 20.00 23.41
C TYR A 21 5.80 19.73 23.85
N PHE A 22 5.60 18.99 24.94
CA PHE A 22 4.27 18.84 25.50
C PHE A 22 3.75 20.17 26.01
N PRO A 23 2.45 20.48 25.80
CA PRO A 23 1.87 21.69 26.36
C PRO A 23 1.90 21.62 27.89
N ASN A 24 2.41 22.67 28.53
CA ASN A 24 2.43 22.79 29.99
C ASN A 24 1.04 23.20 30.49
N LEU A 25 0.11 22.25 30.50
CA LEU A 25 -1.28 22.48 30.89
C LEU A 25 -1.59 21.73 32.20
N PRO A 26 -2.10 22.43 33.23
CA PRO A 26 -2.48 21.79 34.49
C PRO A 26 -3.56 20.74 34.23
N GLY A 27 -3.37 19.54 34.79
CA GLY A 27 -4.27 18.40 34.61
C GLY A 27 -3.92 17.46 33.45
N ARG A 28 -2.97 17.82 32.57
CA ARG A 28 -2.42 16.89 31.57
C ARG A 28 -1.28 16.03 32.11
N GLY A 29 -0.62 16.51 33.16
CA GLY A 29 0.42 15.76 33.82
C GLY A 29 -0.15 14.59 34.62
N GLY A 30 0.71 13.60 34.88
CA GLY A 30 0.49 12.73 36.03
C GLY A 30 0.31 13.57 37.29
N ALA A 31 -0.41 13.07 38.30
CA ALA A 31 -0.53 13.80 39.57
C ALA A 31 0.88 14.24 40.01
N PRO A 32 1.14 15.54 40.30
CA PRO A 32 2.49 16.00 40.63
C PRO A 32 3.07 15.23 41.82
N ASP A 33 2.21 14.79 42.74
CA ASP A 33 2.55 13.93 43.88
C ASP A 33 2.84 12.47 43.50
N ALA A 34 2.48 12.01 42.30
CA ALA A 34 2.76 10.66 41.83
C ALA A 34 4.23 10.44 41.43
N VAL A 35 5.00 11.51 41.17
CA VAL A 35 6.46 11.40 40.96
C VAL A 35 7.22 11.69 42.26
N LEU A 36 6.57 12.32 43.23
CA LEU A 36 7.16 12.61 44.53
C LEU A 36 7.33 11.31 45.32
N ASP A 37 8.58 10.87 45.34
CA ASP A 37 9.12 9.86 46.23
C ASP A 37 8.61 8.43 46.00
N TYR A 38 8.75 7.94 44.77
CA TYR A 38 8.90 6.49 44.58
C TYR A 38 10.11 5.92 45.34
N GLY A 39 10.96 6.75 45.95
CA GLY A 39 12.17 6.37 46.66
C GLY A 39 13.05 5.40 45.85
N ASP A 40 14.05 4.81 46.48
CA ASP A 40 14.61 3.54 45.99
C ASP A 40 13.64 2.36 46.30
N HIS A 41 12.32 2.59 46.33
CA HIS A 41 11.39 1.52 46.64
C HIS A 41 11.31 0.54 45.46
N GLU A 42 11.52 -0.73 45.76
CA GLU A 42 11.44 -1.87 44.83
C GLU A 42 12.53 -2.00 43.76
N GLY A 43 13.68 -1.33 43.93
CA GLY A 43 14.83 -1.48 43.04
C GLY A 43 14.65 -0.83 41.67
N TYR A 44 13.80 0.19 41.58
CA TYR A 44 13.73 1.06 40.42
C TYR A 44 14.67 2.24 40.59
N LYS A 45 15.44 2.54 39.54
CA LYS A 45 16.30 3.72 39.48
C LYS A 45 15.77 4.67 38.41
N ARG A 46 15.54 5.93 38.76
CA ARG A 46 15.17 6.95 37.78
C ARG A 46 16.30 7.13 36.77
N LEU A 47 15.92 7.22 35.50
CA LEU A 47 16.86 7.42 34.40
C LEU A 47 17.06 8.92 34.14
N ASP A 48 18.29 9.31 33.84
CA ASP A 48 18.57 10.66 33.32
C ASP A 48 17.99 10.79 31.91
N ASP A 49 17.50 11.98 31.55
CA ASP A 49 16.91 12.22 30.22
C ASP A 49 17.93 12.03 29.09
N ASN A 50 19.23 12.14 29.38
CA ASN A 50 20.32 11.88 28.43
C ASN A 50 20.79 10.42 28.41
N ASP A 51 20.23 9.53 29.24
CA ASP A 51 20.52 8.10 29.12
C ASP A 51 20.05 7.60 27.74
N PRO A 52 20.86 6.79 27.02
CA PRO A 52 20.51 6.31 25.69
C PRO A 52 19.13 5.64 25.59
N ARG A 53 18.65 5.01 26.67
CA ARG A 53 17.30 4.41 26.71
C ARG A 53 16.21 5.48 26.83
N ALA A 54 16.42 6.54 27.61
CA ALA A 54 15.51 7.67 27.65
C ALA A 54 15.44 8.36 26.28
N VAL A 55 16.58 8.58 25.63
CA VAL A 55 16.63 9.14 24.27
C VAL A 55 15.88 8.25 23.27
N TYR A 56 16.10 6.94 23.31
CA TYR A 56 15.36 5.98 22.47
C TYR A 56 13.84 6.06 22.68
N TRP A 57 13.38 6.04 23.94
CA TRP A 57 11.97 6.15 24.25
C TRP A 57 11.38 7.48 23.74
N ARG A 58 12.09 8.60 23.94
CA ARG A 58 11.65 9.93 23.48
C ARG A 58 11.63 10.05 21.95
N GLY A 59 12.58 9.43 21.26
CA GLY A 59 12.61 9.36 19.79
C GLY A 59 11.48 8.52 19.21
N PHE A 60 11.20 7.37 19.83
CA PHE A 60 10.07 6.53 19.41
C PHE A 60 8.73 7.28 19.58
N VAL A 61 8.50 7.86 20.77
CA VAL A 61 7.26 8.58 21.09
C VAL A 61 7.11 9.84 20.23
N GLY A 62 8.19 10.61 20.06
CA GLY A 62 8.18 11.81 19.22
C GLY A 62 7.84 11.50 17.77
N THR A 63 8.43 10.45 17.21
CA THR A 63 8.12 10.00 15.83
C THR A 63 6.66 9.55 15.70
N PHE A 64 6.12 8.87 16.71
CA PHE A 64 4.72 8.46 16.71
C PHE A 64 3.74 9.64 16.76
N ILE A 65 4.04 10.67 17.58
CA ILE A 65 3.24 11.90 17.61
C ILE A 65 3.35 12.64 16.27
N ALA A 66 4.56 12.76 15.72
CA ALA A 66 4.77 13.42 14.44
C ALA A 66 3.98 12.75 13.30
N GLU A 67 3.93 11.42 13.29
CA GLU A 67 3.12 10.66 12.34
C GLU A 67 1.62 10.95 12.49
N HIS A 68 1.10 10.98 13.72
CA HIS A 68 -0.31 11.33 13.98
C HIS A 68 -0.66 12.76 13.52
N LEU A 69 0.28 13.70 13.66
CA LEU A 69 0.12 15.08 13.21
C LEU A 69 0.32 15.26 11.70
N GLY A 70 0.69 14.20 10.96
CA GLY A 70 0.96 14.28 9.53
C GLY A 70 2.25 15.02 9.18
N LEU A 71 3.22 15.06 10.10
CA LEU A 71 4.54 15.64 9.86
C LEU A 71 5.43 14.68 9.05
N ASP A 72 6.56 15.19 8.53
CA ASP A 72 7.53 14.42 7.74
C ASP A 72 8.15 13.29 8.57
N ILE A 73 7.74 12.04 8.29
CA ILE A 73 8.22 10.83 8.97
C ILE A 73 9.51 10.24 8.39
N ASP A 74 10.05 10.82 7.30
CA ASP A 74 11.32 10.33 6.74
C ASP A 74 12.52 10.64 7.65
N LYS A 75 12.27 11.32 8.78
CA LYS A 75 13.25 11.73 9.78
C LYS A 75 12.76 11.38 11.19
N ALA A 76 13.71 11.10 12.08
CA ALA A 76 13.40 10.86 13.50
C ALA A 76 12.96 12.15 14.20
N TRP A 77 11.84 12.09 14.92
CA TRP A 77 11.35 13.15 15.81
C TRP A 77 11.52 12.75 17.26
N HIS A 78 11.77 13.71 18.14
CA HIS A 78 11.95 13.47 19.57
C HIS A 78 11.01 14.34 20.39
N ILE A 79 10.57 13.87 21.56
CA ILE A 79 10.01 14.77 22.58
C ILE A 79 11.16 15.38 23.40
N SER A 80 11.08 16.67 23.71
CA SER A 80 12.12 17.41 24.45
C SER A 80 12.36 16.83 25.84
N THR A 81 11.27 16.52 26.53
CA THR A 81 11.20 16.10 27.92
C THR A 81 9.92 15.27 28.09
N TRP A 82 9.84 14.47 29.15
CA TRP A 82 8.60 13.81 29.52
C TRP A 82 7.51 14.84 29.85
N PRO A 83 6.21 14.52 29.63
CA PRO A 83 5.13 15.33 30.17
C PRO A 83 5.29 15.48 31.68
N GLU A 84 4.75 16.56 32.24
CA GLU A 84 4.78 16.78 33.68
C GLU A 84 4.19 15.57 34.43
N GLY A 85 4.82 15.19 35.54
CA GLY A 85 4.40 14.00 36.30
C GLY A 85 4.78 12.66 35.66
N TYR A 86 5.54 12.63 34.56
CA TYR A 86 6.09 11.41 33.99
C TYR A 86 7.60 11.31 34.17
N ALA A 87 8.10 10.10 34.40
CA ALA A 87 9.53 9.83 34.45
C ALA A 87 9.82 8.38 34.01
N LEU A 88 10.97 8.20 33.36
CA LEU A 88 11.46 6.88 32.98
C LEU A 88 12.32 6.30 34.09
N TRP A 89 12.06 5.05 34.44
CA TRP A 89 12.75 4.30 35.47
C TRP A 89 13.28 3.00 34.90
N VAL A 90 14.34 2.47 35.49
CA VAL A 90 14.88 1.15 35.15
C VAL A 90 14.89 0.25 36.36
N LYS A 91 14.60 -1.03 36.15
CA LYS A 91 14.72 -2.07 37.17
C LYS A 91 15.69 -3.12 36.70
N GLU A 92 16.70 -3.37 37.52
CA GLU A 92 17.63 -4.48 37.31
C GLU A 92 16.96 -5.77 37.79
N ARG A 93 16.88 -6.78 36.92
CA ARG A 93 16.46 -8.11 37.33
C ARG A 93 17.64 -8.88 37.88
N ASN A 94 17.50 -9.39 39.10
CA ASN A 94 18.42 -10.37 39.71
C ASN A 94 18.26 -11.74 39.05
N SER A 95 18.52 -11.82 37.75
CA SER A 95 18.51 -13.07 36.99
C SER A 95 19.96 -13.46 36.62
N SER A 96 20.18 -14.72 36.26
CA SER A 96 21.50 -15.22 35.81
C SER A 96 22.06 -14.47 34.59
N LYS A 97 21.21 -13.68 33.91
CA LYS A 97 21.59 -12.71 32.90
C LYS A 97 21.12 -11.32 33.36
N PRO A 98 22.01 -10.34 33.58
CA PRO A 98 21.60 -9.00 33.98
C PRO A 98 20.73 -8.41 32.86
N GLN A 99 19.43 -8.33 33.12
CA GLN A 99 18.44 -7.72 32.25
C GLN A 99 17.97 -6.44 32.93
N ILE A 100 17.98 -5.35 32.19
CA ILE A 100 17.50 -4.05 32.67
C ILE A 100 16.23 -3.72 31.91
N ASP A 101 15.11 -3.69 32.62
CA ASP A 101 13.82 -3.31 32.06
C ASP A 101 13.56 -1.84 32.34
N SER A 102 13.09 -1.10 31.33
CA SER A 102 12.69 0.31 31.45
C SER A 102 11.16 0.44 31.55
N TYR A 103 10.68 1.29 32.43
CA TYR A 103 9.26 1.56 32.65
C TYR A 103 9.01 3.05 32.76
N LEU A 104 7.97 3.56 32.10
CA LEU A 104 7.53 4.94 32.26
C LEU A 104 6.40 5.01 33.28
N PHE A 105 6.64 5.74 34.37
CA PHE A 105 5.68 6.00 35.43
C PHE A 105 5.09 7.40 35.28
N GLY A 106 3.91 7.62 35.85
CA GLY A 106 3.19 8.90 35.84
C GLY A 106 1.68 8.78 35.66
N PHE A 107 1.19 7.63 35.17
CA PHE A 107 -0.22 7.39 34.95
C PHE A 107 -0.94 6.98 36.26
N GLY A 108 -1.69 7.90 36.87
CA GLY A 108 -2.59 7.60 38.00
C GLY A 108 -1.90 6.89 39.19
N GLY A 109 -0.65 7.25 39.50
CA GLY A 109 0.14 6.62 40.55
C GLY A 109 0.90 5.39 40.06
N ARG A 110 0.53 4.19 40.54
CA ARG A 110 1.32 2.94 40.43
C ARG A 110 1.31 2.26 39.06
N LYS A 111 0.46 2.70 38.14
CA LYS A 111 0.43 2.11 36.80
C LYS A 111 1.64 2.60 36.00
N ARG A 112 2.15 1.74 35.12
CA ARG A 112 3.36 1.99 34.34
C ARG A 112 3.23 1.43 32.93
N PHE A 113 3.81 2.16 31.98
CA PHE A 113 3.99 1.68 30.62
C PHE A 113 5.30 0.87 30.55
N ARG A 114 5.24 -0.34 29.99
CA ARG A 114 6.36 -1.29 29.93
C ARG A 114 7.20 -1.13 28.65
N THR A 115 6.64 -0.49 27.64
CA THR A 115 7.30 -0.23 26.36
C THR A 115 6.96 1.17 25.86
N PRO A 116 7.81 1.79 25.02
CA PRO A 116 7.50 3.10 24.45
C PRO A 116 6.24 3.07 23.57
N ARG A 117 5.94 1.91 22.98
CA ARG A 117 4.76 1.70 22.15
C ARG A 117 3.45 1.74 22.96
N GLU A 118 3.45 1.21 24.18
CA GLU A 118 2.28 1.34 25.07
C GLU A 118 2.01 2.80 25.44
N PHE A 119 3.07 3.59 25.66
CA PHE A 119 2.92 5.00 25.99
C PHE A 119 2.55 5.89 24.79
N ALA A 120 2.97 5.53 23.58
CA ALA A 120 2.84 6.38 22.39
C ALA A 120 1.38 6.83 22.11
N PHE A 121 0.40 5.96 22.29
CA PHE A 121 -1.03 6.31 22.16
C PHE A 121 -1.50 7.29 23.24
N HIS A 122 -1.01 7.12 24.46
CA HIS A 122 -1.30 8.05 25.56
C HIS A 122 -0.63 9.40 25.32
N ALA A 123 0.60 9.39 24.80
CA ALA A 123 1.35 10.58 24.45
C ALA A 123 0.64 11.41 23.36
N VAL A 124 0.06 10.77 22.34
CA VAL A 124 -0.79 11.46 21.34
C VAL A 124 -1.99 12.13 22.00
N TRP A 125 -2.69 11.42 22.88
CA TRP A 125 -3.83 11.98 23.61
C TRP A 125 -3.45 13.18 24.50
N LEU A 126 -2.29 13.12 25.17
CA LEU A 126 -1.77 14.24 25.96
C LEU A 126 -1.37 15.45 25.09
N TYR A 127 -0.82 15.18 23.90
CA TYR A 127 -0.27 16.19 23.00
C TYR A 127 -1.36 16.92 22.20
N ASP A 128 -2.36 16.19 21.69
CA ASP A 128 -3.43 16.72 20.85
C ASP A 128 -4.59 17.26 21.70
N ASP A 129 -4.76 18.59 21.70
CA ASP A 129 -5.79 19.29 22.49
C ASP A 129 -7.20 18.76 22.24
N ASN A 130 -7.50 18.33 21.01
CA ASN A 130 -8.84 17.83 20.68
C ASN A 130 -9.09 16.45 21.31
N TYR A 131 -8.07 15.59 21.30
CA TYR A 131 -8.15 14.28 21.93
C TYR A 131 -8.21 14.41 23.45
N PHE A 132 -7.39 15.30 24.03
CA PHE A 132 -7.40 15.54 25.48
C PHE A 132 -8.75 16.10 25.94
N ALA A 133 -9.30 17.09 25.24
CA ALA A 133 -10.59 17.70 25.57
C ALA A 133 -11.77 16.73 25.46
N ALA A 134 -11.63 15.65 24.67
CA ALA A 134 -12.63 14.61 24.50
C ALA A 134 -12.63 13.57 25.65
N GLY A 135 -11.81 13.75 26.68
CA GLY A 135 -11.82 12.91 27.88
C GLY A 135 -10.98 11.63 27.75
N ASP A 136 -10.97 10.84 28.82
CA ASP A 136 -10.16 9.61 28.95
C ASP A 136 -10.58 8.53 27.94
N GLU A 137 -11.86 8.53 27.55
CA GLU A 137 -12.44 7.63 26.56
C GLU A 137 -11.88 7.82 25.15
N ALA A 138 -11.33 9.00 24.84
CA ALA A 138 -10.66 9.26 23.57
C ALA A 138 -9.25 8.66 23.52
N CYS A 139 -8.69 8.27 24.67
CA CYS A 139 -7.36 7.69 24.75
C CYS A 139 -7.37 6.19 24.41
N GLN A 140 -6.58 5.80 23.41
CA GLN A 140 -6.50 4.41 22.94
C GLN A 140 -5.41 3.58 23.63
N CYS A 141 -4.79 4.06 24.71
CA CYS A 141 -3.70 3.34 25.38
C CYS A 141 -4.23 2.14 26.18
N THR A 142 -3.33 1.19 26.48
CA THR A 142 -3.64 -0.01 27.25
C THR A 142 -4.16 0.31 28.66
N LEU A 143 -3.70 1.39 29.29
CA LEU A 143 -4.06 1.73 30.67
C LEU A 143 -5.45 2.37 30.83
N HIS A 144 -5.94 3.09 29.81
CA HIS A 144 -7.31 3.60 29.77
C HIS A 144 -8.30 2.55 29.25
N THR A 145 -7.94 1.85 28.17
CA THR A 145 -8.86 0.91 27.50
C THR A 145 -8.89 -0.48 28.11
N GLY A 146 -7.83 -0.90 28.82
CA GLY A 146 -7.63 -2.27 29.29
C GLY A 146 -7.37 -3.29 28.17
N ARG A 147 -7.26 -2.85 26.91
CA ARG A 147 -7.08 -3.72 25.76
C ARG A 147 -5.62 -4.19 25.63
N PRO A 148 -5.35 -5.40 25.10
CA PRO A 148 -4.00 -5.85 24.82
C PRO A 148 -3.30 -4.95 23.79
N GLN A 149 -2.00 -4.69 23.99
CA GLN A 149 -1.21 -3.83 23.09
C GLN A 149 -1.19 -4.33 21.64
N GLU A 150 -1.21 -5.65 21.43
CA GLU A 150 -1.21 -6.27 20.10
C GLU A 150 -2.44 -5.83 19.29
N MET A 151 -3.62 -5.86 19.91
CA MET A 151 -4.88 -5.45 19.28
C MET A 151 -4.90 -3.94 18.95
N ILE A 152 -4.39 -3.11 19.87
CA ILE A 152 -4.27 -1.66 19.64
C ILE A 152 -3.33 -1.38 18.46
N ASN A 153 -2.22 -2.11 18.35
CA ASN A 153 -1.27 -1.96 17.25
C ASN A 153 -1.88 -2.36 15.90
N GLU A 154 -2.59 -3.48 15.85
CA GLU A 154 -3.24 -3.95 14.64
C GLU A 154 -4.24 -2.91 14.12
N GLU A 155 -5.13 -2.41 14.98
CA GLU A 155 -6.10 -1.39 14.60
C GLU A 155 -5.44 -0.11 14.11
N TRP A 156 -4.35 0.31 14.75
CA TRP A 156 -3.65 1.52 14.33
C TRP A 156 -2.96 1.32 12.97
N ILE A 157 -2.30 0.18 12.73
CA ILE A 157 -1.69 -0.12 11.43
C ILE A 157 -2.76 -0.11 10.33
N TYR A 158 -3.86 -0.84 10.52
CA TYR A 158 -4.93 -0.91 9.52
C TYR A 158 -5.75 0.39 9.39
N GLY A 159 -5.83 1.19 10.46
CA GLY A 159 -6.54 2.47 10.48
C GLY A 159 -5.72 3.62 9.87
N HIS A 160 -4.40 3.62 10.08
CA HIS A 160 -3.50 4.64 9.55
C HIS A 160 -3.36 4.55 8.02
N GLU A 161 -3.35 3.32 7.48
CA GLU A 161 -3.47 3.07 6.04
C GLU A 161 -4.73 3.73 5.45
N ARG A 162 -5.85 3.78 6.21
CA ARG A 162 -7.10 4.46 5.79
C ARG A 162 -7.06 5.99 5.94
N ARG A 163 -6.31 6.53 6.91
CA ARG A 163 -6.23 7.99 7.16
C ARG A 163 -5.26 8.70 6.21
N ARG A 164 -4.15 8.06 5.85
CA ARG A 164 -3.20 8.58 4.85
C ARG A 164 -3.83 8.70 3.47
N SER A 165 -4.80 7.86 3.12
CA SER A 165 -5.59 8.04 1.90
C SER A 165 -6.50 9.27 1.97
N SER A 166 -7.10 9.58 3.13
CA SER A 166 -8.10 10.64 3.27
C SER A 166 -7.55 12.06 3.52
N ASN A 167 -6.35 12.23 4.08
CA ASN A 167 -5.82 13.56 4.47
C ASN A 167 -5.15 14.38 3.34
N SER A 168 -5.19 13.91 2.08
CA SER A 168 -4.58 14.61 0.94
C SER A 168 -5.44 15.76 0.37
N HIS A 169 -6.63 16.03 0.91
CA HIS A 169 -7.57 17.02 0.35
C HIS A 169 -8.03 18.08 1.35
N GLY A 170 -7.16 19.08 1.54
CA GLY A 170 -7.47 20.52 1.65
C GLY A 170 -8.52 21.04 2.64
N ALA A 171 -8.04 21.75 3.66
CA ALA A 171 -8.80 22.60 4.57
C ALA A 171 -8.91 24.07 4.07
N ALA A 172 -10.14 24.59 3.98
CA ALA A 172 -10.55 26.02 4.06
C ALA A 172 -12.10 26.04 4.01
N GLY A 173 -12.90 26.79 4.76
CA GLY A 173 -12.81 27.74 5.86
C GLY A 173 -14.26 28.22 6.14
N ARG A 174 -14.57 28.53 7.41
CA ARG A 174 -15.65 29.34 8.07
C ARG A 174 -16.80 29.96 7.21
N ASP A 175 -18.03 30.23 7.67
CA ASP A 175 -18.58 30.56 9.01
C ASP A 175 -20.14 30.55 8.98
N GLN A 176 -20.76 30.66 10.17
CA GLN A 176 -22.15 31.11 10.52
C GLN A 176 -23.21 30.06 10.98
N THR A 177 -23.51 30.14 12.28
CA THR A 177 -24.70 29.74 13.08
C THR A 177 -25.90 30.68 12.88
N PRO A 178 -27.09 30.52 13.54
CA PRO A 178 -27.74 29.36 14.21
C PRO A 178 -29.28 29.21 13.93
N GLN A 179 -29.93 28.10 14.34
CA GLN A 179 -31.10 28.11 15.27
C GLN A 179 -31.77 26.73 15.53
N ALA A 180 -31.91 26.44 16.82
CA ALA A 180 -33.10 26.03 17.60
C ALA A 180 -33.84 24.68 17.43
N GLY A 181 -34.12 24.08 18.61
CA GLY A 181 -35.21 23.14 18.93
C GLY A 181 -34.73 21.69 19.08
N GLY A 182 -34.93 20.95 20.18
CA GLY A 182 -35.86 21.04 21.30
C GLY A 182 -36.46 19.64 21.55
N GLY A 183 -36.65 19.22 22.80
CA GLY A 183 -37.37 17.98 23.19
C GLY A 183 -36.43 16.86 23.69
N ASP A 184 -36.18 16.64 24.98
CA ASP A 184 -37.08 16.35 26.11
C ASP A 184 -37.57 14.89 26.15
N GLY A 185 -37.38 14.21 27.29
CA GLY A 185 -38.01 12.91 27.58
C GLY A 185 -37.14 11.80 28.20
N GLY A 186 -36.92 11.87 29.52
CA GLY A 186 -37.45 10.87 30.46
C GLY A 186 -36.76 9.51 30.69
N ALA A 187 -36.32 9.32 31.95
CA ALA A 187 -36.63 8.19 32.85
C ALA A 187 -36.19 6.75 32.48
N GLU A 188 -35.81 5.83 33.37
CA GLU A 188 -35.42 5.73 34.78
C GLU A 188 -35.24 4.20 35.03
N ARG A 189 -34.44 3.81 36.05
CA ARG A 189 -34.25 2.43 36.61
C ARG A 189 -33.40 1.49 35.75
N GLY A 190 -32.30 0.89 36.22
CA GLY A 190 -31.93 0.47 37.56
C GLY A 190 -31.88 -1.06 37.58
N ILE A 191 -30.74 -1.68 37.96
CA ILE A 191 -30.60 -3.00 38.61
C ILE A 191 -29.11 -3.36 38.81
N ARG A 192 -28.77 -3.48 40.10
CA ARG A 192 -27.91 -4.42 40.83
C ARG A 192 -26.48 -4.78 40.41
N GLU A 193 -25.63 -4.51 41.39
CA GLU A 193 -24.37 -5.12 41.77
C GLU A 193 -24.43 -6.66 41.92
N GLY A 194 -23.32 -7.32 41.60
CA GLY A 194 -23.02 -8.70 41.94
C GLY A 194 -21.57 -9.02 41.62
N GLY A 195 -20.69 -8.96 42.63
CA GLY A 195 -19.30 -9.36 42.54
C GLY A 195 -19.11 -10.87 42.69
N ILE A 196 -18.01 -11.39 42.14
CA ILE A 196 -17.41 -12.68 42.51
C ILE A 196 -15.88 -12.55 42.40
N GLU A 197 -15.21 -12.89 43.49
CA GLU A 197 -13.77 -13.08 43.63
C GLU A 197 -13.32 -14.48 43.15
N GLY A 198 -12.06 -14.62 42.75
CA GLY A 198 -11.25 -15.76 43.19
C GLY A 198 -10.54 -16.62 42.12
N GLY A 199 -9.23 -16.78 42.32
CA GLY A 199 -8.40 -17.92 41.89
C GLY A 199 -7.81 -17.83 40.47
N SER A 200 -6.60 -18.29 40.15
CA SER A 200 -5.37 -18.68 40.84
C SER A 200 -4.46 -19.21 39.72
N ASP A 201 -3.18 -18.84 39.77
CA ASP A 201 -1.98 -19.46 39.22
C ASP A 201 -2.11 -20.70 38.31
N ASP A 202 -1.47 -20.65 37.14
CA ASP A 202 -0.69 -21.80 36.67
C ASP A 202 0.46 -21.39 35.72
N GLU A 203 1.62 -21.95 36.03
CA GLU A 203 2.93 -21.83 35.39
C GLU A 203 2.93 -22.43 33.98
N HIS A 204 3.44 -21.71 32.96
CA HIS A 204 3.94 -22.34 31.73
C HIS A 204 5.26 -21.68 31.28
N SER A 205 6.30 -22.50 31.19
CA SER A 205 7.63 -22.15 30.65
C SER A 205 7.61 -21.99 29.12
N PRO A 206 8.47 -21.15 28.51
CA PRO A 206 8.44 -20.92 27.07
C PRO A 206 9.29 -21.93 26.30
N ILE A 207 8.62 -22.65 25.38
CA ILE A 207 9.25 -23.39 24.28
C ILE A 207 9.72 -22.36 23.23
N VAL A 208 11.00 -22.42 22.90
CA VAL A 208 11.61 -21.65 21.80
C VAL A 208 11.23 -22.29 20.47
N GLN A 209 10.47 -21.60 19.63
CA GLN A 209 10.31 -21.93 18.20
C GLN A 209 10.45 -20.69 17.29
N PRO A 210 10.98 -20.87 16.06
CA PRO A 210 11.40 -19.78 15.19
C PRO A 210 10.23 -19.15 14.42
N PHE A 211 10.25 -17.82 14.34
CA PHE A 211 9.34 -16.98 13.55
C PHE A 211 9.45 -17.29 12.05
N ILE A 212 8.36 -17.81 11.46
CA ILE A 212 8.06 -17.70 10.03
C ILE A 212 6.61 -17.21 9.92
N HIS A 213 6.43 -15.98 9.44
CA HIS A 213 5.14 -15.30 9.33
C HIS A 213 4.65 -15.38 7.87
N TRP A 214 3.72 -16.29 7.55
CA TRP A 214 2.74 -16.13 6.46
C TRP A 214 1.58 -17.13 6.60
N SER A 215 0.38 -16.65 6.25
CA SER A 215 -0.92 -17.33 6.10
C SER A 215 -1.77 -17.55 7.36
N ARG A 216 -2.78 -16.68 7.53
CA ARG A 216 -4.19 -17.10 7.75
C ARG A 216 -5.12 -15.88 7.63
N SER A 217 -5.80 -15.80 6.50
CA SER A 217 -7.05 -15.05 6.33
C SER A 217 -8.14 -16.05 5.96
N LYS A 218 -9.37 -15.79 6.45
CA LYS A 218 -10.62 -16.58 6.35
C LYS A 218 -10.83 -17.67 7.41
N LYS A 219 -11.24 -17.23 8.60
CA LYS A 219 -12.46 -17.72 9.28
C LYS A 219 -12.79 -16.75 10.42
N TYR A 220 -14.08 -16.59 10.71
CA TYR A 220 -14.71 -15.70 11.71
C TYR A 220 -15.16 -14.33 11.19
N LEU A 221 -16.30 -14.34 10.50
CA LEU A 221 -17.29 -13.25 10.53
C LEU A 221 -18.64 -13.81 10.07
N LEU A 222 -19.36 -14.44 10.99
CA LEU A 222 -20.81 -14.55 11.01
C LEU A 222 -21.24 -14.93 12.43
N GLU A 223 -22.12 -14.09 12.98
CA GLU A 223 -22.92 -14.22 14.20
C GLU A 223 -22.39 -13.61 15.52
N ALA A 224 -23.33 -12.87 16.16
CA ALA A 224 -23.35 -12.22 17.48
C ALA A 224 -22.51 -10.93 17.62
N THR A 225 -23.03 -9.77 18.04
CA THR A 225 -24.34 -9.35 18.59
C THR A 225 -24.38 -7.81 18.58
N GLY A 226 -25.57 -7.23 18.55
CA GLY A 226 -25.81 -5.79 18.43
C GLY A 226 -25.08 -4.89 19.43
N GLY A 227 -24.58 -3.77 18.91
CA GLY A 227 -24.12 -2.57 19.62
C GLY A 227 -24.69 -1.33 18.91
N PRO A 228 -24.71 -0.16 19.59
CA PRO A 228 -25.74 0.86 19.41
C PRO A 228 -25.71 1.55 18.04
N THR A 229 -26.91 1.82 17.52
CA THR A 229 -27.19 2.63 16.34
C THR A 229 -26.48 3.98 16.41
N LEU A 230 -25.47 4.17 15.56
CA LEU A 230 -24.92 5.49 15.28
C LEU A 230 -25.91 6.29 14.42
N ASN A 231 -26.11 7.54 14.84
CA ASN A 231 -27.08 8.51 14.35
C ASN A 231 -26.88 8.84 12.84
N PRO A 232 -27.90 8.66 11.96
CA PRO A 232 -27.74 8.77 10.50
C PRO A 232 -27.91 10.19 9.92
N GLN A 233 -27.89 11.25 10.74
CA GLN A 233 -28.16 12.62 10.28
C GLN A 233 -26.94 13.53 10.14
N TRP A 234 -25.88 13.15 9.41
CA TRP A 234 -24.84 14.11 9.00
C TRP A 234 -24.25 13.87 7.59
N ARG A 235 -24.86 14.61 6.64
CA ARG A 235 -24.33 15.37 5.47
C ARG A 235 -24.27 14.82 4.02
N PRO A 236 -24.59 15.68 3.00
CA PRO A 236 -24.68 15.38 1.54
C PRO A 236 -23.57 16.12 0.72
N PRO A 237 -23.78 16.50 -0.55
CA PRO A 237 -23.57 15.83 -1.85
C PRO A 237 -22.21 16.17 -2.53
N LEU A 238 -21.09 16.16 -1.80
CA LEU A 238 -19.79 16.64 -2.32
C LEU A 238 -19.07 15.69 -3.27
N LEU A 239 -19.44 14.41 -3.35
CA LEU A 239 -18.68 13.43 -4.15
C LEU A 239 -18.86 13.63 -5.67
N ALA A 240 -20.06 14.02 -6.12
CA ALA A 240 -20.30 14.29 -7.55
C ALA A 240 -19.51 15.53 -8.04
N ALA A 241 -19.32 16.52 -7.18
CA ALA A 241 -18.50 17.69 -7.46
C ALA A 241 -17.00 17.42 -7.28
N ALA A 242 -16.60 16.53 -6.36
CA ALA A 242 -15.20 16.13 -6.19
C ALA A 242 -14.69 15.33 -7.40
N ILE A 243 -15.51 14.45 -7.98
CA ILE A 243 -15.21 13.75 -9.25
C ILE A 243 -15.05 14.74 -10.43
N GLN A 244 -15.73 15.89 -10.39
CA GLN A 244 -15.62 16.95 -11.41
C GLN A 244 -14.49 17.97 -11.13
N ASN A 245 -14.09 18.18 -9.87
CA ASN A 245 -13.14 19.22 -9.44
C ASN A 245 -11.74 18.71 -9.09
N HIS A 246 -11.49 17.40 -9.00
CA HIS A 246 -10.12 16.94 -9.22
C HIS A 246 -9.77 17.37 -10.64
N GLN A 247 -8.87 18.34 -10.77
CA GLN A 247 -8.13 18.55 -12.01
C GLN A 247 -7.74 17.17 -12.49
N ALA A 248 -8.29 16.80 -13.65
CA ALA A 248 -8.18 15.51 -14.28
C ALA A 248 -6.96 14.71 -13.79
N PRO A 249 -7.10 13.49 -13.26
CA PRO A 249 -5.97 12.67 -12.83
C PRO A 249 -4.91 12.39 -13.92
N TRP A 250 -5.14 12.85 -15.16
CA TRP A 250 -4.22 12.89 -16.28
C TRP A 250 -3.54 14.26 -16.55
N ALA A 251 -3.63 15.26 -15.67
CA ALA A 251 -2.96 16.56 -15.89
C ALA A 251 -1.42 16.46 -15.88
N THR A 252 -0.89 15.31 -15.45
CA THR A 252 0.35 14.66 -15.91
C THR A 252 0.41 13.35 -15.13
N PRO A 253 -0.32 12.29 -15.52
CA PRO A 253 -0.29 11.06 -14.76
C PRO A 253 1.13 10.56 -14.91
N SER A 254 1.89 10.56 -13.82
CA SER A 254 3.20 9.93 -13.84
C SER A 254 3.02 8.53 -14.41
N ARG A 255 3.83 8.16 -15.40
CA ARG A 255 3.67 6.94 -16.20
C ARG A 255 3.41 5.69 -15.34
N HIS A 256 4.07 5.64 -14.19
CA HIS A 256 3.92 4.60 -13.17
C HIS A 256 3.42 5.18 -11.85
N ARG A 257 2.44 4.55 -11.22
CA ARG A 257 1.81 4.96 -9.95
C ARG A 257 2.39 4.25 -8.74
N PRO A 258 2.23 4.80 -7.52
CA PRO A 258 2.61 4.10 -6.30
C PRO A 258 1.97 2.72 -6.21
N LEU A 259 2.79 1.77 -5.78
CA LEU A 259 2.56 0.33 -5.62
C LEU A 259 2.37 -0.47 -6.91
N GLU A 260 2.62 0.13 -8.08
CA GLU A 260 2.68 -0.64 -9.32
C GLU A 260 3.94 -1.48 -9.41
N LEU A 261 3.76 -2.70 -9.93
CA LEU A 261 4.85 -3.58 -10.30
C LEU A 261 5.40 -3.13 -11.65
N VAL A 262 6.71 -2.92 -11.70
CA VAL A 262 7.44 -2.39 -12.86
C VAL A 262 8.73 -3.17 -13.08
N TRP A 263 9.27 -3.04 -14.29
CA TRP A 263 10.64 -3.43 -14.58
C TRP A 263 11.56 -2.23 -14.41
N VAL A 264 12.62 -2.41 -13.63
CA VAL A 264 13.68 -1.40 -13.49
C VAL A 264 14.91 -1.90 -14.22
N SER A 265 15.43 -1.09 -15.15
CA SER A 265 16.70 -1.42 -15.81
C SER A 265 17.83 -1.39 -14.80
N VAL A 266 18.59 -2.48 -14.72
CA VAL A 266 19.83 -2.57 -13.96
C VAL A 266 21.00 -2.57 -14.92
N ASP A 267 22.18 -2.14 -14.46
CA ASP A 267 23.38 -2.32 -15.27
C ASP A 267 23.56 -3.82 -15.51
N PRO A 268 23.83 -4.26 -16.75
CA PRO A 268 23.88 -5.68 -17.08
C PRO A 268 24.80 -6.43 -16.12
N LEU A 269 24.23 -7.42 -15.42
CA LEU A 269 25.00 -8.37 -14.62
C LEU A 269 25.33 -9.55 -15.52
N ASP A 270 26.56 -9.60 -16.02
CA ASP A 270 27.02 -10.64 -16.95
C ASP A 270 27.36 -11.93 -16.21
N SER A 271 26.89 -13.06 -16.72
CA SER A 271 27.32 -14.37 -16.22
C SER A 271 28.76 -14.66 -16.66
N TRP A 272 29.62 -15.06 -15.72
CA TRP A 272 30.96 -15.56 -16.04
C TRP A 272 30.90 -16.96 -16.69
N ILE A 273 29.81 -17.69 -16.45
CA ILE A 273 29.55 -19.01 -17.03
C ILE A 273 28.72 -18.83 -18.30
N ARG A 274 29.37 -18.99 -19.46
CA ARG A 274 28.76 -19.19 -20.80
C ARG A 274 27.95 -18.02 -21.41
N GLY A 275 28.22 -16.77 -21.07
CA GLY A 275 28.06 -15.62 -21.99
C GLY A 275 26.68 -15.27 -22.57
N GLU A 276 25.58 -15.95 -22.21
CA GLU A 276 24.27 -15.72 -22.83
C GLU A 276 23.19 -15.20 -21.87
N GLU A 277 23.37 -15.32 -20.54
CA GLU A 277 22.36 -14.88 -19.58
C GLU A 277 22.80 -13.60 -18.85
N THR A 278 22.18 -12.48 -19.20
CA THR A 278 22.39 -11.18 -18.54
C THR A 278 21.12 -10.74 -17.82
N ILE A 279 21.22 -10.36 -16.54
CA ILE A 279 20.11 -9.69 -15.85
C ILE A 279 20.17 -8.21 -16.21
N ARG A 280 19.21 -7.75 -17.01
CA ARG A 280 19.07 -6.33 -17.42
C ARG A 280 17.87 -5.65 -16.80
N TRP A 281 16.89 -6.42 -16.34
CA TRP A 281 15.63 -5.93 -15.81
C TRP A 281 15.35 -6.59 -14.48
N TRP A 282 15.03 -5.78 -13.46
CA TRP A 282 14.72 -6.24 -12.11
C TRP A 282 13.27 -5.87 -11.75
N PRO A 283 12.44 -6.82 -11.24
CA PRO A 283 11.09 -6.50 -10.79
C PRO A 283 11.10 -5.56 -9.58
N ALA A 284 10.29 -4.51 -9.59
CA ALA A 284 10.23 -3.54 -8.50
C ALA A 284 8.81 -3.03 -8.27
N LEU A 285 8.55 -2.53 -7.07
CA LEU A 285 7.35 -1.75 -6.76
C LEU A 285 7.70 -0.26 -6.76
N VAL A 286 6.89 0.56 -7.41
CA VAL A 286 7.00 2.01 -7.29
C VAL A 286 6.55 2.41 -5.88
N HIS A 287 7.39 3.09 -5.11
CA HIS A 287 7.03 3.52 -3.75
C HIS A 287 6.42 4.94 -3.79
N SER A 288 7.17 5.91 -4.30
CA SER A 288 6.74 7.31 -4.37
C SER A 288 7.48 8.05 -5.49
N LYS A 289 6.93 9.19 -5.90
CA LYS A 289 7.65 10.14 -6.76
C LYS A 289 8.52 11.03 -5.90
N VAL A 290 9.69 11.40 -6.39
CA VAL A 290 10.57 12.37 -5.72
C VAL A 290 10.26 13.74 -6.31
N PRO A 291 9.62 14.66 -5.56
CA PRO A 291 9.25 15.97 -6.09
C PRO A 291 10.49 16.83 -6.36
N GLY A 292 10.41 17.70 -7.38
CA GLY A 292 11.37 18.79 -7.59
C GLY A 292 12.70 18.43 -8.25
N GLN A 293 12.93 17.18 -8.67
CA GLN A 293 14.11 16.79 -9.42
C GLN A 293 13.75 16.37 -10.86
N PRO A 294 14.05 17.20 -11.89
CA PRO A 294 14.12 16.76 -13.27
C PRO A 294 15.47 16.08 -13.55
N PRO A 295 15.53 14.98 -14.33
CA PRO A 295 14.41 14.23 -14.92
C PRO A 295 13.53 13.57 -13.85
N GLN A 296 12.23 13.35 -14.13
CA GLN A 296 11.30 12.74 -13.17
C GLN A 296 11.91 11.46 -12.59
N THR A 297 12.02 11.42 -11.26
CA THR A 297 12.58 10.28 -10.52
C THR A 297 11.52 9.66 -9.63
N SER A 298 11.58 8.34 -9.51
CA SER A 298 10.72 7.55 -8.64
C SER A 298 11.59 6.79 -7.63
N LYS A 299 11.15 6.79 -6.37
CA LYS A 299 11.62 5.84 -5.36
C LYS A 299 10.97 4.50 -5.65
N VAL A 300 11.77 3.46 -5.86
CA VAL A 300 11.32 2.09 -6.17
C VAL A 300 11.88 1.11 -5.13
N ALA A 301 11.11 0.10 -4.77
CA ALA A 301 11.52 -1.02 -3.93
C ALA A 301 11.74 -2.25 -4.83
N LEU A 302 12.98 -2.70 -4.98
CA LEU A 302 13.25 -3.89 -5.79
C LEU A 302 12.75 -5.14 -5.07
N LEU A 303 12.07 -6.04 -5.79
CA LEU A 303 11.61 -7.30 -5.21
C LEU A 303 12.79 -8.25 -4.96
N GLY A 304 12.64 -9.17 -4.01
CA GLY A 304 13.69 -10.11 -3.62
C GLY A 304 14.90 -9.51 -2.86
N VAL A 305 14.96 -8.19 -2.70
CA VAL A 305 15.97 -7.48 -1.92
C VAL A 305 15.29 -6.42 -1.05
N ASN A 306 15.76 -6.21 0.18
CA ASN A 306 15.14 -5.21 1.07
C ASN A 306 15.78 -3.83 0.87
N THR A 307 15.67 -3.26 -0.35
CA THR A 307 16.33 -2.00 -0.69
C THR A 307 15.49 -1.12 -1.59
N HIS A 308 15.49 0.17 -1.27
CA HIS A 308 14.87 1.23 -2.05
C HIS A 308 15.92 1.97 -2.87
N TYR A 309 15.55 2.37 -4.07
CA TYR A 309 16.39 3.14 -4.98
C TYR A 309 15.63 4.33 -5.53
N ILE A 310 16.31 5.44 -5.74
CA ILE A 310 15.79 6.56 -6.52
C ILE A 310 16.27 6.35 -7.95
N VAL A 311 15.32 6.19 -8.88
CA VAL A 311 15.58 5.82 -10.26
C VAL A 311 14.88 6.79 -11.20
N ASN A 312 15.57 7.18 -12.28
CA ASN A 312 14.99 7.98 -13.36
C ASN A 312 13.85 7.21 -14.05
N GLU A 313 12.71 7.86 -14.32
CA GLU A 313 11.55 7.22 -14.95
C GLU A 313 11.84 6.58 -16.32
N THR A 314 12.87 7.05 -17.04
CA THR A 314 13.33 6.42 -18.30
C THR A 314 13.90 5.01 -18.10
N ARG A 315 14.34 4.68 -16.88
CA ARG A 315 14.80 3.33 -16.51
C ARG A 315 13.67 2.43 -16.04
N ILE A 316 12.45 2.94 -15.91
CA ILE A 316 11.29 2.22 -15.39
C ILE A 316 10.33 1.92 -16.54
N HIS A 317 10.03 0.64 -16.74
CA HIS A 317 9.13 0.16 -17.76
C HIS A 317 7.93 -0.54 -17.12
N ALA A 318 6.75 -0.41 -17.74
CA ALA A 318 5.56 -1.10 -17.27
C ALA A 318 5.79 -2.62 -17.31
N TRP A 319 5.23 -3.35 -16.34
CA TRP A 319 5.43 -4.81 -16.21
C TRP A 319 5.15 -5.60 -17.49
N LYS A 320 4.15 -5.16 -18.27
CA LYS A 320 3.76 -5.77 -19.55
C LYS A 320 4.81 -5.63 -20.66
N THR A 321 5.77 -4.71 -20.56
CA THR A 321 6.71 -4.44 -21.67
C THR A 321 7.80 -5.50 -21.83
N GLN A 322 8.06 -6.30 -20.80
CA GLN A 322 9.05 -7.39 -20.86
C GLN A 322 8.37 -8.72 -20.54
N PRO A 323 8.70 -9.80 -21.28
CA PRO A 323 8.27 -11.14 -20.91
C PRO A 323 8.98 -11.57 -19.62
N LEU A 324 8.29 -12.36 -18.81
CA LEU A 324 8.92 -13.05 -17.70
C LEU A 324 9.98 -14.01 -18.25
N PRO A 325 11.23 -13.98 -17.75
CA PRO A 325 12.26 -14.88 -18.22
C PRO A 325 12.00 -16.28 -17.65
N HIS A 326 11.20 -17.08 -18.37
CA HIS A 326 10.68 -18.38 -17.93
C HIS A 326 11.78 -19.39 -17.55
N ASN A 327 12.97 -19.27 -18.16
CA ASN A 327 14.15 -20.06 -17.79
C ASN A 327 14.51 -19.92 -16.30
N PHE A 328 14.28 -18.75 -15.67
CA PHE A 328 14.50 -18.59 -14.23
C PHE A 328 13.37 -19.19 -13.38
N LEU A 329 12.13 -19.19 -13.89
CA LEU A 329 10.98 -19.74 -13.15
C LEU A 329 10.99 -21.27 -13.11
N GLN A 330 11.43 -21.90 -14.21
CA GLN A 330 11.49 -23.36 -14.34
C GLN A 330 12.70 -24.00 -13.66
N ARG A 331 13.76 -23.23 -13.36
CA ARG A 331 14.94 -23.76 -12.69
C ARG A 331 14.61 -24.11 -11.23
N PRO A 332 14.84 -25.37 -10.79
CA PRO A 332 14.69 -25.71 -9.38
C PRO A 332 15.73 -24.94 -8.56
N LEU A 333 15.26 -24.06 -7.66
CA LEU A 333 16.07 -23.33 -6.68
C LEU A 333 17.15 -24.18 -5.96
N PRO A 334 16.91 -25.47 -5.60
CA PRO A 334 17.95 -26.27 -4.92
C PRO A 334 19.21 -26.55 -5.74
N TRP A 335 19.21 -26.33 -7.06
CA TRP A 335 20.37 -26.58 -7.94
C TRP A 335 21.35 -25.40 -8.08
N LEU A 336 21.16 -24.29 -7.37
CA LEU A 336 22.13 -23.18 -7.28
C LEU A 336 23.39 -23.54 -6.44
N GLY A 337 23.80 -24.81 -6.49
CA GLY A 337 25.18 -25.26 -6.29
C GLY A 337 25.79 -24.95 -4.93
N GLY A 338 25.19 -25.38 -3.82
CA GLY A 338 25.90 -25.55 -2.53
C GLY A 338 26.51 -24.32 -1.86
N GLN A 339 26.59 -23.17 -2.54
CA GLN A 339 26.83 -21.87 -1.94
C GLN A 339 25.56 -21.48 -1.21
N ARG A 340 25.42 -21.98 0.03
CA ARG A 340 24.58 -21.33 1.03
C ARG A 340 24.91 -19.84 0.96
N MET A 341 23.99 -19.01 0.49
CA MET A 341 24.00 -17.61 0.90
C MET A 341 24.01 -17.65 2.43
N ARG A 342 25.15 -17.29 3.03
CA ARG A 342 25.51 -17.76 4.38
C ARG A 342 24.63 -17.14 5.48
N SER A 343 23.80 -16.15 5.16
CA SER A 343 22.85 -15.53 6.08
C SER A 343 21.79 -14.69 5.34
N ALA A 344 20.62 -14.49 5.97
CA ALA A 344 19.61 -13.50 5.53
C ALA A 344 20.19 -12.07 5.42
N GLU A 345 21.27 -11.81 6.17
CA GLU A 345 22.00 -10.56 6.12
C GLU A 345 22.70 -10.32 4.77
N ALA A 346 23.19 -11.38 4.09
CA ALA A 346 23.78 -11.25 2.76
C ALA A 346 22.73 -10.84 1.71
N LEU A 347 21.53 -11.41 1.76
CA LEU A 347 20.38 -10.99 0.93
C LEU A 347 20.04 -9.51 1.16
N ASN A 348 20.00 -9.08 2.42
CA ASN A 348 19.69 -7.69 2.78
C ASN A 348 20.77 -6.69 2.36
N ARG A 349 22.02 -7.15 2.15
CA ARG A 349 23.16 -6.33 1.73
C ARG A 349 23.38 -6.34 0.21
N PHE A 350 22.74 -7.24 -0.54
CA PHE A 350 22.87 -7.26 -1.99
C PHE A 350 22.26 -5.99 -2.62
N ARG A 351 22.97 -5.40 -3.60
CA ARG A 351 22.62 -4.14 -4.25
C ARG A 351 22.75 -4.27 -5.77
N PRO A 352 21.66 -4.53 -6.52
CA PRO A 352 21.73 -4.66 -7.97
C PRO A 352 21.79 -3.31 -8.73
N LEU A 353 21.56 -2.17 -8.07
CA LEU A 353 21.65 -0.83 -8.66
C LEU A 353 22.77 -0.02 -7.98
N PRO A 354 23.87 0.30 -8.67
CA PRO A 354 25.03 0.95 -8.05
C PRO A 354 24.99 2.48 -8.13
N ASP A 355 24.33 3.03 -9.15
CA ASP A 355 24.32 4.46 -9.46
C ASP A 355 23.11 5.20 -8.89
N CYS A 356 22.55 4.75 -7.76
CA CYS A 356 21.58 5.59 -7.07
C CYS A 356 22.27 6.86 -6.56
N LEU A 357 21.56 7.98 -6.62
CA LEU A 357 22.06 9.33 -6.28
C LEU A 357 22.60 9.47 -4.84
N ASP A 358 22.55 8.41 -4.03
CA ASP A 358 23.24 8.28 -2.75
C ASP A 358 24.55 7.46 -2.91
N PRO A 359 25.71 8.11 -3.01
CA PRO A 359 27.00 7.43 -3.07
C PRO A 359 27.33 6.82 -1.70
N LEU A 360 27.18 5.50 -1.56
CA LEU A 360 27.71 4.77 -0.40
C LEU A 360 29.08 4.15 -0.73
N PRO A 361 29.97 3.95 0.26
CA PRO A 361 31.41 3.85 0.03
C PRO A 361 31.94 2.47 -0.38
N ASP A 362 31.10 1.46 -0.63
CA ASP A 362 31.60 0.08 -0.74
C ASP A 362 31.15 -0.62 -2.03
N PRO A 363 32.09 -0.97 -2.95
CA PRO A 363 31.79 -1.70 -4.17
C PRO A 363 31.59 -3.19 -3.86
N PHE A 364 30.41 -3.56 -3.34
CA PHE A 364 30.04 -4.96 -3.25
C PHE A 364 30.07 -5.61 -4.64
N PRO A 365 30.67 -6.81 -4.79
CA PRO A 365 30.87 -7.41 -6.11
C PRO A 365 29.54 -7.71 -6.80
N ARG A 366 29.36 -7.10 -7.98
CA ARG A 366 28.24 -7.28 -8.92
C ARG A 366 28.32 -8.62 -9.65
N GLN A 367 28.40 -9.72 -8.92
CA GLN A 367 28.53 -11.04 -9.52
C GLN A 367 27.15 -11.63 -9.79
N TYR A 368 26.92 -12.07 -11.03
CA TYR A 368 25.69 -12.76 -11.46
C TYR A 368 25.27 -13.87 -10.49
N ASP A 369 26.23 -14.64 -10.00
CA ASP A 369 26.01 -15.74 -9.05
C ASP A 369 25.37 -15.30 -7.72
N LEU A 370 25.65 -14.08 -7.27
CA LEU A 370 25.03 -13.53 -6.06
C LEU A 370 23.64 -12.96 -6.34
N ALA A 371 23.40 -12.51 -7.58
CA ALA A 371 22.14 -11.92 -8.00
C ALA A 371 21.05 -12.95 -8.31
N ILE A 372 21.43 -14.16 -8.76
CA ILE A 372 20.48 -15.14 -9.29
C ILE A 372 19.42 -15.57 -8.28
N LEU A 373 19.78 -15.76 -7.01
CA LEU A 373 18.83 -16.17 -5.96
C LEU A 373 17.85 -15.05 -5.60
N PRO A 374 18.27 -13.82 -5.22
CA PRO A 374 17.32 -12.73 -4.98
C PRO A 374 16.50 -12.39 -6.23
N TYR A 375 17.08 -12.49 -7.43
CA TYR A 375 16.36 -12.30 -8.69
C TYR A 375 15.26 -13.36 -8.89
N SER A 376 15.56 -14.63 -8.63
CA SER A 376 14.56 -15.71 -8.72
C SER A 376 13.42 -15.52 -7.71
N ILE A 377 13.73 -15.05 -6.50
CA ILE A 377 12.72 -14.68 -5.49
C ILE A 377 11.86 -13.52 -6.01
N ALA A 378 12.49 -12.49 -6.58
CA ALA A 378 11.81 -11.33 -7.15
C ALA A 378 10.81 -11.74 -8.24
N LEU A 379 11.24 -12.59 -9.19
CA LEU A 379 10.39 -13.09 -10.27
C LEU A 379 9.19 -13.90 -9.76
N ARG A 380 9.39 -14.73 -8.73
CA ARG A 380 8.30 -15.49 -8.11
C ARG A 380 7.30 -14.59 -7.39
N GLN A 381 7.77 -13.58 -6.66
CA GLN A 381 6.89 -12.59 -6.03
C GLN A 381 6.08 -11.82 -7.08
N ALA A 382 6.75 -11.38 -8.15
CA ALA A 382 6.13 -10.67 -9.26
C ALA A 382 5.06 -11.52 -9.97
N ALA A 383 5.35 -12.80 -10.25
CA ALA A 383 4.39 -13.73 -10.85
C ALA A 383 3.14 -13.94 -9.97
N ARG A 384 3.29 -13.94 -8.65
CA ARG A 384 2.13 -14.01 -7.73
C ARG A 384 1.28 -12.74 -7.80
N ILE A 385 1.92 -11.57 -7.79
CA ILE A 385 1.23 -10.28 -7.91
C ILE A 385 0.42 -10.23 -9.20
N GLU A 386 1.01 -10.64 -10.33
CA GLU A 386 0.36 -10.62 -11.66
C GLU A 386 -0.99 -11.37 -11.72
N THR A 387 -1.16 -12.40 -10.89
CA THR A 387 -2.39 -13.22 -10.86
C THR A 387 -3.48 -12.72 -9.92
N GLN A 388 -3.21 -11.66 -9.15
CA GLN A 388 -4.10 -11.18 -8.10
C GLN A 388 -4.75 -9.86 -8.49
N TYR A 389 -5.93 -9.60 -7.95
CA TYR A 389 -6.50 -8.26 -7.95
C TYR A 389 -7.03 -7.93 -6.55
N ASN A 390 -7.01 -6.66 -6.18
CA ASN A 390 -7.48 -6.20 -4.88
C ASN A 390 -8.09 -4.79 -5.00
N PRO A 391 -9.40 -4.61 -4.70
CA PRO A 391 -9.99 -3.28 -4.65
C PRO A 391 -9.36 -2.45 -3.53
N PHE A 392 -9.33 -1.13 -3.68
CA PHE A 392 -8.82 -0.24 -2.64
C PHE A 392 -9.74 0.96 -2.45
N GLU A 393 -9.74 1.47 -1.21
CA GLU A 393 -10.47 2.67 -0.77
C GLU A 393 -11.98 2.60 -1.05
N LEU A 394 -12.72 2.19 -0.03
CA LEU A 394 -14.19 2.14 -0.08
C LEU A 394 -14.74 3.58 -0.13
N VAL A 395 -15.61 3.86 -1.10
CA VAL A 395 -16.24 5.15 -1.32
C VAL A 395 -17.76 4.98 -1.31
N GLN A 396 -18.46 5.82 -0.54
CA GLN A 396 -19.92 5.88 -0.57
C GLN A 396 -20.38 6.78 -1.74
N GLN A 397 -21.14 6.22 -2.67
CA GLN A 397 -21.67 6.91 -3.83
C GLN A 397 -22.82 7.86 -3.47
N ALA A 398 -23.15 8.78 -4.39
CA ALA A 398 -24.24 9.75 -4.20
C ALA A 398 -25.63 9.11 -4.09
N ASP A 399 -25.82 7.91 -4.64
CA ASP A 399 -27.05 7.13 -4.52
C ASP A 399 -27.10 6.29 -3.21
N GLY A 400 -26.10 6.43 -2.35
CA GLY A 400 -25.97 5.69 -1.09
C GLY A 400 -25.34 4.30 -1.23
N SER A 401 -25.06 3.83 -2.44
CA SER A 401 -24.34 2.57 -2.66
C SER A 401 -22.87 2.69 -2.27
N PHE A 402 -22.21 1.56 -2.03
CA PHE A 402 -20.77 1.53 -1.78
C PHE A 402 -20.03 1.03 -3.03
N GLY A 403 -18.95 1.71 -3.37
CA GLY A 403 -18.02 1.32 -4.41
C GLY A 403 -16.59 1.47 -3.94
N TYR A 404 -15.65 1.30 -4.84
CA TYR A 404 -14.22 1.45 -4.61
C TYR A 404 -13.67 2.55 -5.51
N HIS A 405 -12.67 3.30 -5.02
CA HIS A 405 -11.96 4.29 -5.83
C HIS A 405 -11.14 3.63 -6.95
N GLY A 406 -10.81 2.35 -6.82
CA GLY A 406 -10.08 1.60 -7.83
C GLY A 406 -9.76 0.19 -7.39
N LEU A 407 -8.86 -0.45 -8.13
CA LEU A 407 -8.27 -1.72 -7.78
C LEU A 407 -6.81 -1.82 -8.24
N TYR A 408 -6.05 -2.67 -7.56
CA TYR A 408 -4.85 -3.27 -8.13
C TYR A 408 -5.29 -4.42 -9.01
N TYR A 409 -4.98 -4.36 -10.30
CA TYR A 409 -5.22 -5.43 -11.26
C TYR A 409 -3.89 -6.02 -11.71
N GLY A 410 -3.49 -7.10 -11.04
CA GLY A 410 -2.17 -7.69 -11.15
C GLY A 410 -1.07 -6.66 -10.87
N PRO A 411 -0.22 -6.34 -11.85
CA PRO A 411 0.87 -5.38 -11.70
C PRO A 411 0.44 -3.90 -11.69
N GLU A 412 -0.78 -3.58 -12.13
CA GLU A 412 -1.20 -2.21 -12.44
C GLU A 412 -2.22 -1.70 -11.41
N ARG A 413 -2.17 -0.39 -11.14
CA ARG A 413 -3.15 0.31 -10.32
C ARG A 413 -4.15 1.03 -11.23
N ILE A 414 -5.41 0.60 -11.17
CA ILE A 414 -6.52 1.12 -11.97
C ILE A 414 -7.44 1.94 -11.06
N GLN A 415 -7.84 3.13 -11.49
CA GLN A 415 -8.66 4.08 -10.76
C GLN A 415 -9.93 4.45 -11.54
N LEU A 416 -10.91 5.04 -10.87
CA LEU A 416 -12.03 5.70 -11.55
C LEU A 416 -11.51 6.80 -12.48
N GLY A 417 -12.07 6.87 -13.68
CA GLY A 417 -11.63 7.76 -14.75
C GLY A 417 -10.46 7.22 -15.59
N ASP A 418 -9.88 6.06 -15.26
CA ASP A 418 -8.87 5.45 -16.11
C ASP A 418 -9.47 4.86 -17.38
N LEU A 419 -8.71 4.98 -18.47
CA LEU A 419 -8.94 4.19 -19.66
C LEU A 419 -8.21 2.85 -19.53
N VAL A 420 -8.93 1.74 -19.68
CA VAL A 420 -8.38 0.38 -19.69
C VAL A 420 -8.60 -0.27 -21.04
N ARG A 421 -7.69 -1.15 -21.44
CA ARG A 421 -7.89 -2.06 -22.57
C ARG A 421 -8.74 -3.23 -22.12
N LEU A 422 -9.70 -3.64 -22.93
CA LEU A 422 -10.58 -4.77 -22.65
C LEU A 422 -10.10 -6.03 -23.38
N ARG A 423 -10.22 -7.19 -22.72
CA ARG A 423 -9.92 -8.50 -23.31
C ARG A 423 -10.90 -8.84 -24.44
N PRO A 424 -12.24 -8.73 -24.27
CA PRO A 424 -13.15 -9.04 -25.35
C PRO A 424 -13.11 -7.96 -26.42
N ASN A 425 -13.04 -8.37 -27.68
CA ASN A 425 -13.33 -7.50 -28.81
C ASN A 425 -14.85 -7.38 -29.00
N ARG A 426 -15.26 -6.67 -30.05
CA ARG A 426 -16.67 -6.44 -30.35
C ARG A 426 -17.49 -7.72 -30.51
N GLN A 427 -16.98 -8.70 -31.25
CA GLN A 427 -17.63 -10.01 -31.40
C GLN A 427 -17.79 -10.73 -30.05
N GLY A 428 -16.80 -10.62 -29.16
CA GLY A 428 -16.86 -11.13 -27.79
C GLY A 428 -18.05 -10.55 -27.02
N PHE A 429 -18.26 -9.23 -27.05
CA PHE A 429 -19.41 -8.60 -26.40
C PHE A 429 -20.75 -8.89 -27.08
N GLU A 430 -20.77 -9.02 -28.41
CA GLU A 430 -21.96 -9.44 -29.18
C GLU A 430 -22.42 -10.84 -28.77
N SER A 431 -21.49 -11.79 -28.62
CA SER A 431 -21.79 -13.16 -28.20
C SER A 431 -22.40 -13.24 -26.80
N ARG A 432 -22.07 -12.29 -25.92
CA ARG A 432 -22.62 -12.15 -24.56
C ARG A 432 -23.92 -11.33 -24.53
N GLY A 433 -24.39 -10.84 -25.68
CA GLY A 433 -25.59 -10.00 -25.80
C GLY A 433 -25.42 -8.57 -25.27
N LEU A 434 -24.20 -8.15 -24.94
CA LEU A 434 -23.91 -6.83 -24.37
C LEU A 434 -23.81 -5.72 -25.42
N ALA A 435 -23.65 -6.08 -26.69
CA ALA A 435 -23.45 -5.13 -27.79
C ALA A 435 -24.72 -4.78 -28.60
N ARG A 436 -25.91 -5.22 -28.18
CA ARG A 436 -27.16 -5.03 -28.96
C ARG A 436 -27.52 -3.56 -29.23
N ARG A 437 -27.04 -2.64 -28.39
CA ARG A 437 -27.30 -1.20 -28.49
C ARG A 437 -26.08 -0.39 -28.91
N TRP A 438 -25.01 -1.05 -29.36
CA TRP A 438 -23.79 -0.36 -29.75
C TRP A 438 -23.94 0.26 -31.14
N LEU A 439 -23.27 1.39 -31.35
CA LEU A 439 -23.19 2.02 -32.67
C LEU A 439 -22.53 1.07 -33.69
N PRO A 440 -22.87 1.15 -34.99
CA PRO A 440 -22.23 0.34 -36.03
C PRO A 440 -20.70 0.46 -36.01
N ALA A 441 -20.02 -0.67 -36.21
CA ALA A 441 -18.56 -0.78 -36.20
C ALA A 441 -17.93 0.19 -37.19
N SER A 442 -16.90 0.92 -36.75
CA SER A 442 -16.02 1.58 -37.72
C SER A 442 -15.20 0.55 -38.50
N ILE A 443 -14.64 0.99 -39.63
CA ILE A 443 -13.83 0.15 -40.51
C ILE A 443 -12.71 -0.54 -39.69
N GLY A 444 -12.69 -1.87 -39.71
CA GLY A 444 -11.71 -2.68 -38.98
C GLY A 444 -11.90 -2.72 -37.45
N ALA A 445 -12.99 -2.21 -36.88
CA ALA A 445 -13.18 -2.23 -35.42
C ALA A 445 -13.33 -3.65 -34.85
N ASN A 446 -13.88 -4.60 -35.61
CA ASN A 446 -14.09 -5.98 -35.15
C ASN A 446 -12.78 -6.73 -34.83
N SER A 447 -11.68 -6.36 -35.46
CA SER A 447 -10.35 -6.95 -35.22
C SER A 447 -9.50 -6.18 -34.22
N ARG A 448 -9.94 -4.98 -33.79
CA ARG A 448 -9.19 -4.10 -32.89
C ARG A 448 -9.66 -4.26 -31.44
N PRO A 449 -8.78 -3.95 -30.46
CA PRO A 449 -9.18 -3.95 -29.06
C PRO A 449 -10.23 -2.87 -28.78
N LEU A 450 -11.03 -3.11 -27.76
CA LEU A 450 -11.93 -2.12 -27.18
C LEU A 450 -11.29 -1.53 -25.91
N PHE A 451 -11.77 -0.36 -25.52
CA PHE A 451 -11.29 0.36 -24.36
C PHE A 451 -12.47 0.73 -23.46
N GLY A 452 -12.28 0.67 -22.15
CA GLY A 452 -13.28 1.03 -21.15
C GLY A 452 -12.80 2.21 -20.32
N LEU A 453 -13.55 3.32 -20.28
CA LEU A 453 -13.32 4.38 -19.31
C LEU A 453 -14.05 4.01 -18.01
N ILE A 454 -13.30 3.69 -16.96
CA ILE A 454 -13.84 3.18 -15.69
C ILE A 454 -14.67 4.28 -15.01
N LEU A 455 -15.95 4.00 -14.77
CA LEU A 455 -16.86 4.91 -14.07
C LEU A 455 -17.13 4.48 -12.62
N HIS A 456 -17.10 3.18 -12.37
CA HIS A 456 -17.40 2.59 -11.07
C HIS A 456 -16.71 1.25 -10.93
N VAL A 457 -16.24 0.94 -9.73
CA VAL A 457 -15.78 -0.39 -9.31
C VAL A 457 -16.55 -0.74 -8.04
N GLY A 458 -17.16 -1.91 -7.97
CA GLY A 458 -17.96 -2.30 -6.81
C GLY A 458 -18.33 -3.77 -6.84
N GLU A 459 -18.81 -4.27 -5.71
CA GLU A 459 -19.33 -5.62 -5.61
C GLU A 459 -20.75 -5.68 -6.19
N ASN A 460 -21.04 -6.73 -6.93
CA ASN A 460 -22.39 -6.99 -7.39
C ASN A 460 -23.22 -7.54 -6.23
N GLU A 461 -24.33 -6.88 -5.92
CA GLU A 461 -25.22 -7.21 -4.79
C GLU A 461 -25.69 -8.66 -4.79
N ARG A 462 -25.77 -9.30 -5.96
CA ARG A 462 -26.31 -10.65 -6.10
C ARG A 462 -25.32 -11.77 -5.78
N ASP A 463 -24.08 -11.64 -6.23
CA ASP A 463 -23.06 -12.70 -6.18
C ASP A 463 -21.84 -12.31 -5.31
N GLY A 464 -21.70 -11.03 -4.95
CA GLY A 464 -20.52 -10.50 -4.26
C GLY A 464 -19.30 -10.38 -5.16
N ASP A 465 -19.43 -10.65 -6.47
CA ASP A 465 -18.31 -10.58 -7.39
C ASP A 465 -17.96 -9.12 -7.67
N LEU A 466 -16.65 -8.84 -7.72
CA LEU A 466 -16.16 -7.51 -8.07
C LEU A 466 -16.41 -7.24 -9.56
N ARG A 467 -17.06 -6.12 -9.85
CA ARG A 467 -17.40 -5.68 -11.21
C ARG A 467 -17.06 -4.21 -11.41
N PHE A 468 -17.05 -3.80 -12.67
CA PHE A 468 -16.86 -2.40 -13.03
C PHE A 468 -17.88 -1.94 -14.06
N LYS A 469 -18.28 -0.66 -13.99
CA LYS A 469 -19.06 0.00 -15.04
C LYS A 469 -18.13 0.88 -15.87
N ALA A 470 -18.25 0.86 -17.19
CA ALA A 470 -17.40 1.67 -18.07
C ALA A 470 -18.13 2.21 -19.32
N ARG A 471 -17.72 3.39 -19.81
CA ARG A 471 -18.01 3.82 -21.19
C ARG A 471 -17.09 3.07 -22.13
N ILE A 472 -17.62 2.52 -23.22
CA ILE A 472 -16.85 1.66 -24.12
C ILE A 472 -16.47 2.44 -25.37
N PHE A 473 -15.20 2.35 -25.75
CA PHE A 473 -14.62 3.03 -26.90
C PHE A 473 -13.98 2.02 -27.85
N GLU A 474 -14.06 2.31 -29.14
CA GLU A 474 -13.26 1.69 -30.19
C GLU A 474 -12.28 2.73 -30.75
N LEU A 475 -11.17 2.27 -31.32
CA LEU A 475 -10.34 3.14 -32.15
C LEU A 475 -11.03 3.34 -33.50
N GLN A 476 -11.07 4.56 -34.02
CA GLN A 476 -11.55 4.86 -35.37
C GLN A 476 -10.42 5.50 -36.17
N PRO A 477 -10.11 5.04 -37.40
CA PRO A 477 -9.12 5.70 -38.24
C PRO A 477 -9.51 7.17 -38.47
N PHE A 478 -8.54 8.08 -38.34
CA PHE A 478 -8.74 9.51 -38.47
C PHE A 478 -7.60 10.13 -39.29
N ARG A 479 -7.94 10.90 -40.33
CA ARG A 479 -6.98 11.53 -41.27
C ARG A 479 -6.82 13.04 -41.07
N GLY A 480 -7.23 13.58 -39.92
CA GLY A 480 -7.10 15.01 -39.62
C GLY A 480 -5.85 15.31 -38.81
N SER A 481 -5.23 16.48 -39.04
CA SER A 481 -4.10 16.99 -38.26
C SER A 481 -4.51 17.54 -36.88
N ASN A 482 -5.79 17.86 -36.69
CA ASN A 482 -6.31 18.37 -35.43
C ASN A 482 -6.89 17.18 -34.66
N HIS A 483 -6.20 16.73 -33.60
CA HIS A 483 -6.74 15.74 -32.65
C HIS A 483 -7.83 16.41 -31.80
N PRO A 484 -9.13 16.25 -32.11
CA PRO A 484 -10.16 16.80 -31.28
C PRO A 484 -10.56 15.64 -30.36
N ASN A 485 -9.75 15.34 -29.36
CA ASN A 485 -10.27 14.63 -28.19
C ASN A 485 -11.24 15.62 -27.52
N GLY A 486 -12.44 15.74 -28.09
CA GLY A 486 -13.43 16.71 -27.68
C GLY A 486 -13.86 16.41 -26.26
N ASN A 487 -13.61 17.33 -25.33
CA ASN A 487 -14.15 17.47 -23.96
C ASN A 487 -14.18 16.24 -23.02
N ASP A 488 -13.82 15.04 -23.45
CA ASP A 488 -14.10 13.80 -22.72
C ASP A 488 -12.97 13.38 -21.77
N ASN A 489 -11.97 14.23 -21.54
CA ASN A 489 -10.89 13.95 -20.58
C ASN A 489 -10.17 12.60 -20.86
N LEU A 490 -10.16 12.17 -22.13
CA LEU A 490 -9.51 10.93 -22.56
C LEU A 490 -8.04 11.18 -22.85
N PRO A 491 -7.16 10.18 -22.61
CA PRO A 491 -5.79 10.24 -23.09
C PRO A 491 -5.74 10.28 -24.62
N ASP A 492 -4.61 10.70 -25.16
CA ASP A 492 -4.40 10.72 -26.60
C ASP A 492 -4.52 9.31 -27.19
N ALA A 493 -5.25 9.22 -28.30
CA ALA A 493 -5.33 7.99 -29.09
C ALA A 493 -4.01 7.74 -29.82
N PRO A 494 -3.72 6.50 -30.25
CA PRO A 494 -2.59 6.20 -31.12
C PRO A 494 -2.61 7.04 -32.40
N ASP A 495 -1.43 7.32 -32.96
CA ASP A 495 -1.28 8.08 -34.20
C ASP A 495 -2.17 7.52 -35.33
N GLY A 496 -2.90 8.43 -35.99
CA GLY A 496 -3.85 8.07 -37.06
C GLY A 496 -5.19 7.49 -36.57
N PHE A 497 -5.43 7.46 -35.26
CA PHE A 497 -6.70 7.04 -34.67
C PHE A 497 -7.30 8.12 -33.77
N ARG A 498 -8.58 7.94 -33.47
CA ARG A 498 -9.29 8.63 -32.38
C ARG A 498 -10.13 7.63 -31.59
N PHE A 499 -10.37 7.91 -30.32
CA PHE A 499 -11.37 7.16 -29.56
C PHE A 499 -12.77 7.55 -30.04
N ARG A 500 -13.59 6.55 -30.34
CA ARG A 500 -15.01 6.70 -30.66
C ARG A 500 -15.80 5.89 -29.66
N GLU A 501 -16.66 6.55 -28.89
CA GLU A 501 -17.58 5.85 -27.99
C GLU A 501 -18.53 4.97 -28.80
N VAL A 502 -18.67 3.70 -28.41
CA VAL A 502 -19.60 2.74 -29.04
C VAL A 502 -20.90 2.62 -28.26
N THR A 503 -20.89 2.98 -26.97
CA THR A 503 -22.08 3.11 -26.14
C THR A 503 -22.82 4.40 -26.49
N THR A 504 -24.12 4.34 -26.75
CA THR A 504 -24.92 5.56 -26.91
C THR A 504 -25.04 6.26 -25.55
N SER A 505 -25.01 7.59 -25.53
CA SER A 505 -25.13 8.39 -24.29
C SER A 505 -26.40 8.12 -23.49
N MET A 506 -27.41 7.50 -24.10
CA MET A 506 -28.67 7.12 -23.47
C MET A 506 -28.67 5.69 -22.89
N SER A 507 -27.66 4.88 -23.16
CA SER A 507 -27.58 3.52 -22.60
C SER A 507 -26.81 3.55 -21.28
N PRO A 508 -27.28 2.87 -20.22
CA PRO A 508 -26.51 2.73 -18.99
C PRO A 508 -25.19 2.02 -19.31
N ALA A 509 -24.12 2.45 -18.66
CA ALA A 509 -22.81 1.83 -18.80
C ALA A 509 -22.91 0.33 -18.44
N PRO A 510 -22.39 -0.58 -19.29
CA PRO A 510 -22.44 -2.01 -19.01
C PRO A 510 -21.69 -2.33 -17.72
N ASN A 511 -22.26 -3.24 -16.91
CA ASN A 511 -21.63 -3.78 -15.71
C ASN A 511 -20.82 -5.04 -16.08
N LEU A 512 -19.50 -4.90 -16.11
CA LEU A 512 -18.56 -5.89 -16.64
C LEU A 512 -17.79 -6.60 -15.51
N PRO A 513 -17.47 -7.89 -15.69
CA PRO A 513 -16.58 -8.63 -14.78
C PRO A 513 -15.17 -8.05 -14.84
N ILE A 514 -14.44 -7.99 -13.71
CA ILE A 514 -13.07 -7.44 -13.65
C ILE A 514 -12.10 -8.22 -14.57
N GLU A 515 -12.39 -9.48 -14.86
CA GLU A 515 -11.69 -10.34 -15.81
C GLU A 515 -11.87 -9.90 -17.28
N ASP A 516 -12.70 -8.91 -17.58
CA ASP A 516 -12.70 -8.29 -18.91
C ASP A 516 -11.62 -7.22 -19.06
N ILE A 517 -10.98 -6.77 -17.97
CA ILE A 517 -9.84 -5.85 -18.03
C ILE A 517 -8.59 -6.62 -18.49
N ALA A 518 -7.93 -6.13 -19.54
CA ALA A 518 -6.64 -6.65 -19.97
C ALA A 518 -5.49 -5.93 -19.26
N CYS A 519 -5.50 -4.59 -19.30
CA CYS A 519 -4.52 -3.72 -18.66
C CYS A 519 -5.00 -2.26 -18.67
N ARG A 520 -4.34 -1.38 -17.89
CA ARG A 520 -4.45 0.07 -18.06
C ARG A 520 -3.94 0.47 -19.46
N TYR A 521 -4.62 1.41 -20.11
CA TYR A 521 -4.11 2.02 -21.35
C TYR A 521 -2.93 2.92 -21.02
N ASP A 522 -1.79 2.67 -21.67
CA ASP A 522 -0.63 3.55 -21.66
C ASP A 522 -0.44 4.10 -23.07
N GLN A 523 -0.07 5.38 -23.20
CA GLN A 523 0.12 6.00 -24.52
C GLN A 523 1.28 5.32 -25.27
N ASP A 524 2.26 4.79 -24.55
CA ASP A 524 3.37 4.04 -25.14
C ASP A 524 2.95 2.68 -25.73
N ASP A 525 1.81 2.12 -25.31
CA ASP A 525 1.27 0.90 -25.91
C ASP A 525 0.82 1.11 -27.37
N ALA A 526 0.55 2.37 -27.75
CA ALA A 526 0.15 2.75 -29.10
C ALA A 526 1.19 2.34 -30.16
N VAL A 527 2.48 2.38 -29.79
CA VAL A 527 3.59 2.05 -30.69
C VAL A 527 3.67 0.54 -30.97
N LEU A 528 3.09 -0.29 -30.11
CA LEU A 528 3.05 -1.75 -30.27
C LEU A 528 1.87 -2.24 -31.12
N ALA A 529 0.97 -1.34 -31.54
CA ALA A 529 0.00 -1.69 -32.57
C ALA A 529 0.75 -1.93 -33.89
N PRO A 530 0.48 -3.03 -34.62
CA PRO A 530 1.14 -3.27 -35.90
C PRO A 530 0.89 -2.06 -36.78
N SER A 531 1.97 -1.36 -37.17
CA SER A 531 1.92 -0.28 -38.15
C SER A 531 1.11 -0.80 -39.33
N SER A 532 -0.08 -0.27 -39.53
CA SER A 532 -0.92 -0.66 -40.66
C SER A 532 -0.08 -0.46 -41.91
N GLY A 533 0.35 -1.57 -42.52
CA GLY A 533 1.10 -1.55 -43.76
C GLY A 533 0.39 -0.62 -44.72
N GLY A 534 1.11 0.39 -45.18
CA GLY A 534 0.59 1.37 -46.12
C GLY A 534 0.01 0.64 -47.33
N VAL A 535 -1.19 1.05 -47.71
CA VAL A 535 -1.80 0.92 -49.05
C VAL A 535 -1.35 -0.34 -49.80
N GLU A 536 -2.17 -1.39 -49.73
CA GLU A 536 -2.11 -2.52 -50.65
C GLU A 536 -2.08 -2.02 -52.10
N VAL A 537 -0.89 -2.09 -52.72
CA VAL A 537 -0.79 -2.26 -54.16
C VAL A 537 -1.17 -3.71 -54.43
N THR A 538 -2.31 -3.91 -55.07
CA THR A 538 -2.90 -5.21 -55.41
C THR A 538 -1.95 -6.05 -56.26
N GLY A 539 -1.24 -6.99 -55.62
CA GLY A 539 -0.57 -8.12 -56.27
C GLY A 539 -1.20 -9.44 -55.78
N PRO A 540 -1.48 -10.41 -56.67
CA PRO A 540 -2.32 -11.57 -56.34
C PRO A 540 -1.73 -12.63 -55.39
N ASP A 541 -0.54 -12.44 -54.81
CA ASP A 541 0.16 -13.50 -54.05
C ASP A 541 0.61 -13.10 -52.62
N ALA A 542 0.01 -12.08 -51.99
CA ALA A 542 0.38 -11.71 -50.62
C ALA A 542 -0.47 -12.44 -49.55
N THR A 543 0.14 -13.38 -48.83
CA THR A 543 -0.44 -13.98 -47.60
C THR A 543 -0.50 -12.94 -46.46
N PRO A 544 -1.59 -12.85 -45.67
CA PRO A 544 -1.75 -11.81 -44.66
C PRO A 544 -0.96 -12.15 -43.37
N GLY A 545 0.12 -11.41 -43.12
CA GLY A 545 0.81 -11.41 -41.83
C GLY A 545 0.38 -10.20 -41.00
N GLY A 546 -0.46 -10.39 -39.98
CA GLY A 546 -0.92 -9.27 -39.16
C GLY A 546 -1.76 -9.62 -37.94
N ILE A 547 -1.23 -10.39 -36.97
CA ILE A 547 -1.81 -10.57 -35.63
C ILE A 547 -0.68 -10.94 -34.63
N GLN A 548 0.02 -9.98 -34.01
CA GLN A 548 1.05 -10.30 -33.00
C GLN A 548 0.72 -9.79 -31.58
N ALA A 549 0.21 -8.56 -31.42
CA ALA A 549 -0.02 -8.00 -30.08
C ALA A 549 -1.17 -8.67 -29.29
N THR A 550 -2.25 -9.10 -29.96
CA THR A 550 -3.35 -9.86 -29.32
C THR A 550 -2.96 -11.30 -29.00
N ASN A 551 -2.12 -11.92 -29.83
CA ASN A 551 -1.55 -13.24 -29.58
C ASN A 551 -0.56 -13.21 -28.42
N TRP A 552 0.15 -12.11 -28.21
CA TRP A 552 1.10 -11.97 -27.09
C TRP A 552 0.40 -12.04 -25.72
N TYR A 553 -0.71 -11.32 -25.50
CA TYR A 553 -1.46 -11.41 -24.24
C TYR A 553 -2.10 -12.78 -24.04
N ARG A 554 -2.68 -13.37 -25.11
CA ARG A 554 -3.28 -14.71 -25.04
C ARG A 554 -2.23 -15.79 -24.75
N SER A 555 -1.09 -15.74 -25.43
CA SER A 555 0.04 -16.67 -25.23
C SER A 555 0.68 -16.51 -23.84
N ARG A 556 0.77 -15.29 -23.32
CA ARG A 556 1.24 -15.01 -21.95
C ARG A 556 0.31 -15.61 -20.90
N GLU A 557 -1.01 -15.45 -21.05
CA GLU A 557 -1.99 -16.04 -20.12
C GLU A 557 -1.99 -17.57 -20.15
N GLU A 558 -1.89 -18.17 -21.33
CA GLU A 558 -1.76 -19.63 -21.48
C GLU A 558 -0.47 -20.14 -20.83
N GLY A 559 0.65 -19.43 -21.00
CA GLY A 559 1.92 -19.75 -20.36
C GLY A 559 1.90 -19.62 -18.84
N ILE A 560 1.25 -18.58 -18.29
CA ILE A 560 1.13 -18.38 -16.84
C ILE A 560 0.21 -19.45 -16.22
N ARG A 561 -0.93 -19.75 -16.85
CA ARG A 561 -1.84 -20.81 -16.37
C ARG A 561 -1.17 -22.18 -16.40
N GLY A 562 -0.42 -22.50 -17.45
CA GLY A 562 0.36 -23.73 -17.54
C GLY A 562 1.41 -23.85 -16.43
N ALA A 563 2.24 -22.81 -16.27
CA ALA A 563 3.28 -22.78 -15.23
C ALA A 563 2.72 -22.82 -13.80
N HIS A 564 1.55 -22.22 -13.55
CA HIS A 564 0.88 -22.25 -12.25
C HIS A 564 0.31 -23.63 -11.93
N SER A 565 -0.25 -24.33 -12.92
CA SER A 565 -0.75 -25.71 -12.77
C SER A 565 0.41 -26.67 -12.46
N GLU A 566 1.51 -26.60 -13.21
CA GLU A 566 2.69 -27.44 -12.99
C GLU A 566 3.36 -27.16 -11.64
N ALA A 567 3.44 -25.89 -11.23
CA ALA A 567 4.00 -25.53 -9.93
C ALA A 567 3.13 -26.06 -8.78
N LEU A 568 1.80 -25.96 -8.87
CA LEU A 568 0.90 -26.49 -7.85
C LEU A 568 0.95 -28.02 -7.79
N GLU A 569 0.97 -28.72 -8.93
CA GLU A 569 1.09 -30.18 -8.97
C GLU A 569 2.42 -30.67 -8.37
N PHE A 570 3.53 -29.96 -8.63
CA PHE A 570 4.83 -30.31 -8.06
C PHE A 570 4.87 -30.16 -6.52
N PHE A 571 4.11 -29.23 -5.93
CA PHE A 571 4.08 -29.01 -4.48
C PHE A 571 3.03 -29.86 -3.75
N TYR A 572 1.92 -30.19 -4.39
CA TYR A 572 0.85 -30.99 -3.76
C TYR A 572 0.92 -32.49 -4.12
N GLY A 573 1.66 -32.88 -5.17
CA GLY A 573 1.90 -34.27 -5.55
C GLY A 573 3.09 -34.94 -4.87
N ALA A 574 3.85 -34.21 -4.03
CA ALA A 574 5.02 -34.70 -3.30
C ALA A 574 4.77 -34.97 -1.81
N ASN A 575 3.50 -35.23 -1.43
CA ASN A 575 3.12 -35.74 -0.11
C ASN A 575 2.64 -37.18 -0.20
#